data_AF-A0A1H7JE03-F1
#
_entry.id   AF-A0A1H7JE03-F1
#
_cell.length_a   1.000
_cell.length_b   1.000
_cell.length_c   1.000
_cell.angle_alpha   90.00
_cell.angle_beta   90.00
_cell.angle_gamma   90.00
#
_symmetry.space_group_name_H-M   'P 1'
#
loop_
_entity.id
_entity.type
_entity.pdbx_description
1 polymer ?
#
loop_
_entity_poly.entity_id
_entity_poly.type
_entity_poly.pdbx_seq_one_letter_code
_entity_poly.pdbx_strand_id
1 'polypeptide(L)'
;MTEQHQPHGFSARGVAGAENTSRPGAEVARADTTVRDLPQATVTRLATYLRVLGVMADDGTLIVSSEELATAAGVGSAKLRKDLSFLGPNGVRGVGYDVTKLRARIEAALGLDRGHQVVLVGVGSLGQALARYGGFGRRGFTMVGLFDRNPDRIGSTVDALTVRDVAELEAACRELDATIGVIATPDESAQEVCDLLVNAGVRCILSFAASPLDVPKHVEIRRVDLAVEMQVLSFHSARNAETEPAAASAAVGLRTARSASSGSGSTTNGSVMAP
;
A
#
# COMPACT_ATOMS: atom_id res chain seq x y z
N MET A 1 -39.81 62.63 -4.84
CA MET A 1 -40.20 64.04 -4.63
C MET A 1 -40.81 64.06 -3.23
N THR A 2 -40.22 64.65 -2.20
CA THR A 2 -39.56 65.97 -2.14
C THR A 2 -38.64 66.04 -0.90
N GLU A 3 -37.41 66.55 -1.11
CA GLU A 3 -36.47 67.31 -0.23
C GLU A 3 -36.26 66.88 1.25
N GLN A 4 -35.08 66.43 1.67
CA GLN A 4 -33.82 67.15 1.96
C GLN A 4 -33.90 68.23 3.07
N HIS A 5 -33.25 67.97 4.22
CA HIS A 5 -32.34 68.92 4.88
C HIS A 5 -31.50 68.25 5.99
N GLN A 6 -30.18 68.23 5.80
CA GLN A 6 -29.17 68.33 6.86
C GLN A 6 -28.86 69.81 7.10
N PRO A 7 -28.21 70.16 8.23
CA PRO A 7 -26.81 70.60 8.08
C PRO A 7 -25.85 70.17 9.21
N HIS A 8 -24.57 70.27 8.83
CA HIS A 8 -23.26 70.14 9.50
C HIS A 8 -23.09 70.95 10.81
N GLY A 9 -22.11 70.76 11.72
CA GLY A 9 -20.85 70.01 11.74
C GLY A 9 -19.95 70.45 12.94
N PHE A 10 -18.66 70.04 12.91
CA PHE A 10 -17.50 70.32 13.81
C PHE A 10 -17.37 69.46 15.09
N SER A 11 -16.40 68.53 15.30
CA SER A 11 -14.92 68.43 15.12
C SER A 11 -14.14 68.66 16.44
N ALA A 12 -13.53 67.60 17.00
CA ALA A 12 -12.08 67.47 17.22
C ALA A 12 -11.68 66.66 18.48
N ARG A 13 -10.63 65.84 18.27
CA ARG A 13 -9.61 65.30 19.20
C ARG A 13 -9.96 64.15 20.15
N GLY A 14 -9.31 63.01 19.88
CA GLY A 14 -9.23 61.87 20.77
C GLY A 14 -8.09 61.94 21.80
N VAL A 15 -8.11 60.97 22.71
CA VAL A 15 -6.96 60.47 23.47
C VAL A 15 -7.17 58.96 23.70
N ALA A 16 -6.08 58.21 23.60
CA ALA A 16 -5.96 56.77 23.73
C ALA A 16 -6.37 56.20 25.09
N GLY A 17 -6.71 54.90 25.11
CA GLY A 17 -6.89 54.11 26.32
C GLY A 17 -7.36 52.70 25.98
N ALA A 18 -6.40 51.83 25.66
CA ALA A 18 -6.62 50.41 25.43
C ALA A 18 -6.84 49.68 26.76
N GLU A 19 -7.93 48.93 26.89
CA GLU A 19 -8.05 47.88 27.91
C GLU A 19 -8.63 46.60 27.29
N ASN A 20 -7.68 45.70 27.02
CA ASN A 20 -7.83 44.32 26.65
C ASN A 20 -8.23 43.51 27.90
N THR A 21 -9.47 43.00 27.94
CA THR A 21 -9.87 42.01 28.95
C THR A 21 -9.99 40.63 28.31
N SER A 22 -8.84 39.96 28.29
CA SER A 22 -8.65 38.54 28.01
C SER A 22 -9.58 37.66 28.86
N ARG A 23 -10.37 36.79 28.20
CA ARG A 23 -10.91 35.58 28.83
C ARG A 23 -10.15 34.36 28.27
N PRO A 24 -9.74 33.40 29.12
CA PRO A 24 -8.79 32.36 28.77
C PRO A 24 -9.41 31.25 27.94
N GLY A 25 -8.57 30.65 27.09
CA GLY A 25 -8.94 29.72 26.03
C GLY A 25 -9.50 28.38 26.49
N ALA A 26 -10.54 27.95 25.79
CA ALA A 26 -10.79 26.53 25.55
C ALA A 26 -9.95 26.13 24.33
N GLU A 27 -8.68 25.82 24.59
CA GLU A 27 -7.81 25.13 23.66
C GLU A 27 -8.36 23.71 23.50
N VAL A 28 -9.21 23.50 22.49
CA VAL A 28 -9.54 22.16 22.02
C VAL A 28 -8.25 21.61 21.44
N ALA A 29 -7.54 20.83 22.27
CA ALA A 29 -6.31 20.15 21.91
C ALA A 29 -6.52 19.38 20.60
N ARG A 30 -5.97 19.92 19.51
CA ARG A 30 -5.82 19.21 18.25
C ARG A 30 -4.82 18.10 18.49
N ALA A 31 -5.30 16.87 18.58
CA ALA A 31 -4.46 15.68 18.44
C ALA A 31 -4.04 15.54 16.96
N ASP A 32 -3.18 16.44 16.47
CA ASP A 32 -2.76 16.49 15.06
C ASP A 32 -1.27 16.84 14.97
N THR A 33 -0.36 15.90 15.27
CA THR A 33 1.07 16.09 14.92
C THR A 33 1.95 14.83 14.72
N THR A 34 1.51 13.58 14.88
CA THR A 34 2.47 12.44 14.80
C THR A 34 2.39 11.57 13.54
N VAL A 35 1.41 11.76 12.66
CA VAL A 35 1.26 10.91 11.45
C VAL A 35 2.07 11.44 10.25
N ARG A 36 2.50 12.70 10.26
CA ARG A 36 3.11 13.35 9.09
C ARG A 36 4.57 12.97 8.80
N ASP A 37 5.27 12.30 9.72
CA ASP A 37 6.70 11.98 9.59
C ASP A 37 7.01 10.48 9.59
N LEU A 38 6.13 9.64 9.01
CA LEU A 38 6.43 8.23 8.84
C LEU A 38 7.48 8.04 7.73
N PRO A 39 8.63 7.38 7.99
CA PRO A 39 9.57 7.04 6.93
C PRO A 39 8.89 6.19 5.86
N GLN A 40 9.16 6.46 4.58
CA GLN A 40 8.55 5.72 3.46
C GLN A 40 8.72 4.19 3.60
N ALA A 41 9.90 3.75 4.02
CA ALA A 41 10.16 2.33 4.28
C ALA A 41 9.25 1.76 5.39
N THR A 42 8.88 2.57 6.39
CA THR A 42 7.94 2.19 7.45
C THR A 42 6.51 2.14 6.91
N VAL A 43 6.08 3.08 6.06
CA VAL A 43 4.76 3.06 5.40
C VAL A 43 4.55 1.73 4.64
N THR A 44 5.51 1.32 3.82
CA THR A 44 5.44 0.03 3.10
C THR A 44 5.31 -1.17 4.05
N ARG A 45 6.04 -1.15 5.18
CA ARG A 45 5.97 -2.24 6.17
C ARG A 45 4.66 -2.23 6.96
N LEU A 46 4.11 -1.06 7.28
CA LEU A 46 2.80 -0.93 7.92
C LEU A 46 1.70 -1.53 7.03
N ALA A 47 1.74 -1.31 5.72
CA ALA A 47 0.82 -1.96 4.77
C ALA A 47 0.97 -3.50 4.79
N THR A 48 2.20 -4.02 4.90
CA THR A 48 2.45 -5.46 5.09
C THR A 48 1.88 -5.99 6.40
N TYR A 49 2.04 -5.25 7.50
CA TYR A 49 1.48 -5.63 8.81
C TYR A 49 -0.04 -5.65 8.76
N LEU A 50 -0.65 -4.69 8.07
CA LEU A 50 -2.10 -4.63 7.90
C LEU A 50 -2.64 -5.87 7.17
N ARG A 51 -1.94 -6.34 6.14
CA ARG A 51 -2.28 -7.59 5.45
C ARG A 51 -2.26 -8.79 6.41
N VAL A 52 -1.20 -8.92 7.21
CA VAL A 52 -1.04 -10.04 8.15
C VAL A 52 -2.09 -9.98 9.26
N LEU A 53 -2.33 -8.80 9.83
CA LEU A 53 -3.37 -8.57 10.83
C LEU A 53 -4.78 -8.86 10.29
N GLY A 54 -5.02 -8.58 9.01
CA GLY A 54 -6.26 -8.96 8.33
C GLY A 54 -6.49 -10.47 8.35
N VAL A 55 -5.47 -11.26 7.98
CA VAL A 55 -5.54 -12.74 8.03
C VAL A 55 -5.76 -13.22 9.47
N MET A 56 -4.99 -12.70 10.43
CA MET A 56 -5.14 -13.06 11.85
C MET A 56 -6.53 -12.74 12.40
N ALA A 57 -7.12 -11.62 11.98
CA ALA A 57 -8.47 -11.23 12.37
C ALA A 57 -9.53 -12.17 11.76
N ASP A 58 -9.38 -12.54 10.48
CA ASP A 58 -10.26 -13.50 9.82
C ASP A 58 -10.19 -14.88 10.49
N ASP A 59 -9.01 -15.26 11.02
CA ASP A 59 -8.79 -16.49 11.81
C ASP A 59 -9.28 -16.37 13.27
N GLY A 60 -9.85 -15.24 13.68
CA GLY A 60 -10.38 -15.02 15.04
C GLY A 60 -9.31 -14.74 16.11
N THR A 61 -8.09 -14.39 15.72
CA THR A 61 -7.01 -14.05 16.66
C THR A 61 -7.30 -12.70 17.33
N LEU A 62 -7.41 -12.70 18.66
CA LEU A 62 -7.69 -11.48 19.43
C LEU A 62 -6.43 -10.72 19.81
N ILE A 63 -5.39 -11.45 20.23
CA ILE A 63 -4.12 -10.90 20.71
C ILE A 63 -2.97 -11.55 19.92
N VAL A 64 -2.00 -10.74 19.50
CA VAL A 64 -0.78 -11.22 18.82
C VAL A 64 0.47 -10.65 19.47
N SER A 65 1.51 -11.46 19.66
CA SER A 65 2.80 -10.98 20.14
C SER A 65 3.59 -10.25 19.05
N SER A 66 4.57 -9.44 19.47
CA SER A 66 5.51 -8.80 18.54
C SER A 66 6.40 -9.75 17.76
N GLU A 67 6.54 -11.00 18.21
CA GLU A 67 7.37 -12.01 17.56
C GLU A 67 6.58 -12.76 16.49
N GLU A 68 5.35 -13.16 16.81
CA GLU A 68 4.42 -13.78 15.87
C GLU A 68 4.11 -12.84 14.70
N LEU A 69 3.73 -11.59 15.00
CA LEU A 69 3.42 -10.62 13.94
C LEU A 69 4.64 -10.31 13.06
N ALA A 70 5.83 -10.24 13.66
CA ALA A 70 7.06 -9.95 12.92
C ALA A 70 7.45 -11.11 12.01
N THR A 71 7.37 -12.34 12.52
CA THR A 71 7.60 -13.58 11.77
C THR A 71 6.65 -13.69 10.59
N ALA A 72 5.34 -13.52 10.83
CA ALA A 72 4.32 -13.58 9.78
C ALA A 72 4.47 -12.45 8.73
N ALA A 73 5.01 -11.30 9.13
CA ALA A 73 5.30 -10.19 8.22
C ALA A 73 6.69 -10.27 7.56
N GLY A 74 7.53 -11.26 7.90
CA GLY A 74 8.88 -11.41 7.35
C GLY A 74 9.85 -10.30 7.77
N VAL A 75 9.68 -9.73 8.98
CA VAL A 75 10.53 -8.67 9.52
C VAL A 75 11.10 -9.06 10.88
N GLY A 76 12.21 -8.43 11.30
CA GLY A 76 12.71 -8.60 12.67
C GLY A 76 11.81 -7.95 13.72
N SER A 77 11.57 -8.61 14.86
CA SER A 77 10.68 -8.09 15.91
C SER A 77 11.11 -6.72 16.47
N ALA A 78 12.42 -6.46 16.57
CA ALA A 78 12.93 -5.14 16.95
C ALA A 78 12.54 -4.04 15.95
N LYS A 79 12.57 -4.35 14.65
CA LYS A 79 12.17 -3.43 13.58
C LYS A 79 10.67 -3.17 13.62
N LEU A 80 9.86 -4.21 13.81
CA LEU A 80 8.42 -4.09 13.98
C LEU A 80 8.06 -3.20 15.18
N ARG A 81 8.66 -3.42 16.35
CA ARG A 81 8.40 -2.58 17.54
C ARG A 81 8.78 -1.12 17.29
N LYS A 82 9.90 -0.87 16.60
CA LYS A 82 10.30 0.48 16.19
C LYS A 82 9.27 1.11 15.25
N ASP A 83 8.77 0.37 14.26
CA ASP A 83 7.76 0.86 13.33
C ASP A 83 6.43 1.17 14.03
N LEU A 84 5.98 0.30 14.92
CA LEU A 84 4.76 0.54 15.69
C LEU A 84 4.93 1.68 16.70
N SER A 85 6.14 1.99 17.16
CA SER A 85 6.36 3.10 18.09
C SER A 85 5.97 4.47 17.51
N PHE A 86 6.04 4.64 16.18
CA PHE A 86 5.57 5.86 15.50
C PHE A 86 4.06 6.07 15.61
N LEU A 87 3.29 4.99 15.84
CA LEU A 87 1.84 5.04 15.98
C LEU A 87 1.40 5.36 17.42
N GLY A 88 2.35 5.59 18.33
CA GLY A 88 2.11 5.83 19.76
C GLY A 88 2.16 4.57 20.63
N PRO A 89 1.55 4.59 21.84
CA PRO A 89 1.59 3.45 22.76
C PRO A 89 0.81 2.25 22.21
N ASN A 90 1.50 1.22 21.71
CA ASN A 90 0.87 0.05 21.10
C ASN A 90 1.12 -1.20 21.93
N GLY A 91 0.03 -1.84 22.39
CA GLY A 91 0.08 -3.09 23.15
C GLY A 91 0.45 -2.92 24.63
N VAL A 92 0.51 -4.05 25.33
CA VAL A 92 0.91 -4.14 26.74
C VAL A 92 2.12 -5.07 26.83
N ARG A 93 3.18 -4.64 27.53
CA ARG A 93 4.38 -5.48 27.71
C ARG A 93 3.98 -6.82 28.34
N GLY A 94 4.43 -7.91 27.73
CA GLY A 94 4.13 -9.27 28.19
C GLY A 94 2.77 -9.82 27.75
N VAL A 95 1.89 -9.01 27.14
CA VAL A 95 0.58 -9.45 26.64
C VAL A 95 0.55 -9.47 25.11
N GLY A 96 1.11 -8.46 24.46
CA GLY A 96 1.07 -8.32 23.00
C GLY A 96 0.12 -7.20 22.55
N TYR A 97 -0.38 -7.31 21.32
CA TYR A 97 -1.24 -6.33 20.68
C TYR A 97 -2.63 -6.91 20.46
N ASP A 98 -3.64 -6.12 20.79
CA ASP A 98 -5.01 -6.36 20.33
C ASP A 98 -5.07 -6.18 18.82
N VAL A 99 -5.42 -7.25 18.10
CA VAL A 99 -5.36 -7.30 16.63
C VAL A 99 -6.28 -6.26 16.02
N THR A 100 -7.50 -6.12 16.54
CA THR A 100 -8.50 -5.18 16.01
C THR A 100 -8.06 -3.74 16.25
N LYS A 101 -7.60 -3.42 17.47
CA LYS A 101 -7.13 -2.06 17.79
C LYS A 101 -5.87 -1.69 17.01
N LEU A 102 -4.91 -2.62 16.89
CA LEU A 102 -3.68 -2.36 16.15
C LEU A 102 -3.98 -2.14 14.66
N ARG A 103 -4.86 -2.96 14.08
CA ARG A 103 -5.32 -2.81 12.70
C ARG A 103 -5.92 -1.41 12.46
N ALA A 104 -6.89 -1.00 13.28
CA ALA A 104 -7.54 0.31 13.14
C ALA A 104 -6.55 1.48 13.23
N ARG A 105 -5.53 1.37 14.10
CA ARG A 105 -4.49 2.41 14.21
C ARG A 105 -3.57 2.46 13.01
N ILE A 106 -3.21 1.31 12.44
CA ILE A 106 -2.44 1.26 11.21
C ILE A 106 -3.26 1.83 10.05
N GLU A 107 -4.55 1.49 9.95
CA GLU A 107 -5.47 2.05 8.94
C GLU A 107 -5.56 3.58 9.04
N ALA A 108 -5.76 4.13 10.24
CA ALA A 108 -5.78 5.57 10.48
C ALA A 108 -4.44 6.25 10.12
N ALA A 109 -3.32 5.62 10.46
CA ALA A 109 -2.00 6.16 10.14
C ALA A 109 -1.67 6.13 8.65
N LEU A 110 -2.24 5.17 7.91
CA LEU A 110 -2.14 5.08 6.46
C LEU A 110 -3.23 5.91 5.73
N GLY A 111 -4.15 6.54 6.48
CA GLY A 111 -5.24 7.36 5.92
C GLY A 111 -6.37 6.55 5.26
N LEU A 112 -6.47 5.25 5.55
CA LEU A 112 -7.45 4.34 4.95
C LEU A 112 -8.85 4.44 5.59
N ASP A 113 -8.96 5.15 6.71
CA ASP A 113 -10.19 5.35 7.48
C ASP A 113 -11.24 6.20 6.76
N ARG A 114 -10.80 7.07 5.84
CA ARG A 114 -11.68 7.96 5.08
C ARG A 114 -12.33 7.30 3.87
N GLY A 115 -11.83 6.14 3.47
CA GLY A 115 -12.17 5.53 2.18
C GLY A 115 -11.57 6.32 1.01
N HIS A 116 -11.05 5.60 0.03
CA HIS A 116 -10.50 6.17 -1.18
C HIS A 116 -11.37 5.83 -2.36
N GLN A 117 -11.87 6.86 -3.04
CA GLN A 117 -12.54 6.72 -4.32
C GLN A 117 -11.50 6.62 -5.42
N VAL A 118 -11.55 5.51 -6.16
CA VAL A 118 -10.58 5.14 -7.19
C VAL A 118 -11.25 5.21 -8.56
N VAL A 119 -10.63 5.95 -9.48
CA VAL A 119 -10.97 5.91 -10.91
C VAL A 119 -9.91 5.13 -11.67
N LEU A 120 -10.33 4.30 -12.61
CA LEU A 120 -9.44 3.51 -13.46
C LEU A 120 -9.59 3.96 -14.91
N VAL A 121 -8.46 4.28 -15.54
CA VAL A 121 -8.39 4.67 -16.96
C VAL A 121 -7.63 3.62 -17.73
N GLY A 122 -8.23 3.14 -18.82
CA GLY A 122 -7.76 2.00 -19.60
C GLY A 122 -8.37 0.70 -19.09
N VAL A 123 -9.48 0.29 -19.71
CA VAL A 123 -10.23 -0.93 -19.36
C VAL A 123 -9.83 -2.07 -20.32
N GLY A 124 -8.53 -2.17 -20.63
CA GLY A 124 -7.91 -3.29 -21.35
C GLY A 124 -7.86 -4.57 -20.51
N SER A 125 -7.04 -5.55 -20.90
CA SER A 125 -6.92 -6.81 -20.14
C SER A 125 -6.49 -6.58 -18.68
N LEU A 126 -5.48 -5.72 -18.46
CA LEU A 126 -5.02 -5.36 -17.11
C LEU A 126 -6.09 -4.56 -16.36
N GLY A 127 -6.69 -3.56 -17.00
CA GLY A 127 -7.72 -2.74 -16.38
C GLY A 127 -8.93 -3.56 -15.92
N GLN A 128 -9.41 -4.48 -16.76
CA GLN A 128 -10.51 -5.39 -16.37
C GLN A 128 -10.14 -6.28 -15.18
N ALA A 129 -8.91 -6.79 -15.14
CA ALA A 129 -8.43 -7.58 -14.00
C ALA A 129 -8.37 -6.75 -12.70
N LEU A 130 -7.92 -5.50 -12.80
CA LEU A 130 -7.88 -4.57 -11.65
C LEU A 130 -9.28 -4.19 -11.19
N ALA A 131 -10.21 -3.90 -12.11
CA ALA A 131 -11.59 -3.56 -11.78
C ALA A 131 -12.31 -4.68 -11.03
N ARG A 132 -12.06 -5.95 -11.39
CA ARG A 132 -12.63 -7.14 -10.75
C ARG A 132 -11.91 -7.55 -9.46
N TYR A 133 -10.84 -6.86 -9.07
CA TYR A 133 -10.06 -7.24 -7.91
C TYR A 133 -10.76 -6.82 -6.60
N GLY A 134 -11.52 -7.74 -6.01
CA GLY A 134 -12.24 -7.54 -4.74
C GLY A 134 -11.34 -7.26 -3.52
N GLY A 135 -10.00 -7.29 -3.66
CA GLY A 135 -9.08 -6.93 -2.58
C GLY A 135 -8.98 -5.43 -2.32
N PHE A 136 -9.43 -4.57 -3.24
CA PHE A 136 -9.45 -3.12 -3.05
C PHE A 136 -10.47 -2.69 -1.99
N GLY A 137 -11.73 -3.15 -2.10
CA GLY A 137 -12.79 -2.79 -1.16
C GLY A 137 -12.47 -3.14 0.29
N ARG A 138 -11.86 -4.32 0.52
CA ARG A 138 -11.45 -4.76 1.87
C ARG A 138 -10.33 -3.91 2.49
N ARG A 139 -9.66 -3.09 1.68
CA ARG A 139 -8.52 -2.26 2.07
C ARG A 139 -8.85 -0.76 2.05
N GLY A 140 -10.14 -0.41 1.97
CA GLY A 140 -10.60 0.99 1.97
C GLY A 140 -10.52 1.67 0.61
N PHE A 141 -10.40 0.91 -0.49
CA PHE A 141 -10.37 1.44 -1.85
C PHE A 141 -11.64 1.01 -2.60
N THR A 142 -12.47 1.98 -2.98
CA THR A 142 -13.69 1.74 -3.73
C THR A 142 -13.49 2.19 -5.16
N MET A 143 -13.67 1.27 -6.11
CA MET A 143 -13.71 1.63 -7.52
C MET A 143 -15.01 2.37 -7.80
N VAL A 144 -14.94 3.60 -8.29
CA VAL A 144 -16.12 4.46 -8.53
C VAL A 144 -16.31 4.83 -10.00
N GLY A 145 -15.27 4.69 -10.82
CA GLY A 145 -15.34 5.08 -12.23
C GLY A 145 -14.36 4.30 -13.09
N LEU A 146 -14.82 3.92 -14.28
CA LEU A 146 -14.05 3.24 -15.31
C LEU A 146 -14.09 4.09 -16.58
N PHE A 147 -12.93 4.32 -17.19
CA PHE A 147 -12.81 5.18 -18.38
C PHE A 147 -11.97 4.52 -19.45
N ASP A 148 -12.39 4.64 -20.70
CA ASP A 148 -11.65 4.16 -21.86
C ASP A 148 -11.89 5.09 -23.06
N ARG A 149 -10.98 5.07 -24.04
CA ARG A 149 -11.12 5.80 -25.31
C ARG A 149 -11.71 4.92 -26.40
N ASN A 150 -11.64 3.60 -26.26
CA ASN A 150 -12.13 2.67 -27.26
C ASN A 150 -13.67 2.68 -27.30
N PRO A 151 -14.30 3.10 -28.42
CA PRO A 151 -15.75 3.14 -28.57
C PRO A 151 -16.44 1.80 -28.32
N ASP A 152 -15.77 0.68 -28.61
CA ASP A 152 -16.31 -0.67 -28.40
C ASP A 152 -16.39 -1.04 -26.91
N ARG A 153 -15.62 -0.35 -26.05
CA ARG A 153 -15.61 -0.57 -24.59
C ARG A 153 -16.51 0.41 -23.86
N ILE A 154 -16.69 1.63 -24.38
CA ILE A 154 -17.55 2.64 -23.79
C ILE A 154 -19.00 2.11 -23.75
N GLY A 155 -19.66 2.28 -22.61
CA GLY A 155 -21.00 1.74 -22.34
C GLY A 155 -21.02 0.28 -21.89
N SER A 156 -19.92 -0.46 -22.01
CA SER A 156 -19.83 -1.81 -21.43
C SER A 156 -19.80 -1.76 -19.90
N THR A 157 -20.17 -2.86 -19.25
CA THR A 157 -20.18 -2.97 -17.79
C THR A 157 -19.08 -3.92 -17.31
N VAL A 158 -18.32 -3.50 -16.30
CA VAL A 158 -17.43 -4.36 -15.52
C VAL A 158 -17.94 -4.37 -14.09
N ASP A 159 -18.41 -5.54 -13.64
CA ASP A 159 -19.18 -5.70 -12.41
C ASP A 159 -20.38 -4.72 -12.37
N ALA A 160 -20.39 -3.77 -11.42
CA ALA A 160 -21.47 -2.79 -11.26
C ALA A 160 -21.19 -1.43 -11.92
N LEU A 161 -20.04 -1.27 -12.58
CA LEU A 161 -19.61 0.02 -13.15
C LEU A 161 -19.68 0.02 -14.67
N THR A 162 -20.24 1.08 -15.23
CA THR A 162 -20.26 1.35 -16.67
C THR A 162 -18.98 2.08 -17.07
N VAL A 163 -18.36 1.64 -18.17
CA VAL A 163 -17.21 2.31 -18.77
C VAL A 163 -17.67 3.59 -19.46
N ARG A 164 -17.12 4.72 -19.02
CA ARG A 164 -17.37 6.06 -19.58
C ARG A 164 -16.28 6.44 -20.58
N ASP A 165 -16.56 7.43 -21.42
CA ASP A 165 -15.54 8.01 -22.30
C ASP A 165 -14.50 8.77 -21.47
N VAL A 166 -13.21 8.61 -21.81
CA VAL A 166 -12.11 9.37 -21.19
C VAL A 166 -12.28 10.89 -21.33
N ALA A 167 -13.02 11.36 -22.34
CA ALA A 167 -13.36 12.78 -22.49
C ALA A 167 -14.17 13.33 -21.30
N GLU A 168 -14.89 12.48 -20.57
CA GLU A 168 -15.65 12.86 -19.38
C GLU A 168 -14.82 12.81 -18.08
N LEU A 169 -13.59 12.29 -18.14
CA LEU A 169 -12.77 11.95 -16.97
C LEU A 169 -12.62 13.13 -16.01
N GLU A 170 -12.31 14.32 -16.52
CA GLU A 170 -12.03 15.47 -15.67
C GLU A 170 -13.25 15.93 -14.86
N ALA A 171 -14.43 15.93 -15.49
CA ALA A 171 -15.68 16.27 -14.82
C ALA A 171 -16.12 15.17 -13.86
N ALA A 172 -16.03 13.91 -14.30
CA ALA A 172 -16.43 12.74 -13.51
C ALA A 172 -15.57 12.57 -12.26
N CYS A 173 -14.27 12.84 -12.31
CA CYS A 173 -13.39 12.80 -11.14
C CYS A 173 -13.85 13.76 -10.03
N ARG A 174 -14.39 14.93 -10.39
CA ARG A 174 -14.93 15.89 -9.41
C ARG A 174 -16.29 15.44 -8.87
N GLU A 175 -17.14 14.90 -9.73
CA GLU A 175 -18.45 14.35 -9.36
C GLU A 175 -18.33 13.17 -8.39
N LEU A 176 -17.34 12.30 -8.61
CA LEU A 176 -17.12 11.07 -7.87
C LEU A 176 -16.19 11.22 -6.67
N ASP A 177 -15.77 12.46 -6.35
CA ASP A 177 -14.78 12.76 -5.32
C ASP A 177 -13.52 11.88 -5.42
N ALA A 178 -13.01 11.70 -6.65
CA ALA A 178 -11.90 10.81 -6.94
C ALA A 178 -10.63 11.23 -6.17
N THR A 179 -10.13 10.32 -5.32
CA THR A 179 -8.92 10.55 -4.51
C THR A 179 -7.67 9.92 -5.12
N ILE A 180 -7.85 8.85 -5.90
CA ILE A 180 -6.78 8.09 -6.54
C ILE A 180 -7.14 7.80 -8.00
N GLY A 181 -6.20 8.06 -8.91
CA GLY A 181 -6.30 7.66 -10.31
C GLY A 181 -5.40 6.46 -10.60
N VAL A 182 -5.92 5.48 -11.33
CA VAL A 182 -5.16 4.33 -11.82
C VAL A 182 -5.04 4.42 -13.34
N ILE A 183 -3.82 4.40 -13.85
CA ILE A 183 -3.52 4.42 -15.29
C ILE A 183 -3.09 3.03 -15.72
N ALA A 184 -3.94 2.37 -16.52
CA ALA A 184 -3.70 1.08 -17.13
C ALA A 184 -3.83 1.17 -18.67
N THR A 185 -3.45 2.30 -19.24
CA THR A 185 -3.40 2.56 -20.68
C THR A 185 -2.02 2.22 -21.26
N PRO A 186 -1.92 2.09 -22.60
CA PRO A 186 -0.63 2.10 -23.28
C PRO A 186 0.20 3.37 -23.00
N ASP A 187 1.51 3.27 -23.16
CA ASP A 187 2.47 4.34 -22.86
C ASP A 187 2.20 5.61 -23.66
N GLU A 188 1.76 5.50 -24.92
CA GLU A 188 1.49 6.63 -25.80
C GLU A 188 0.34 7.54 -25.32
N SER A 189 -0.57 7.00 -24.50
CA SER A 189 -1.72 7.74 -23.96
C SER A 189 -1.58 8.06 -22.46
N ALA A 190 -0.56 7.52 -21.79
CA ALA A 190 -0.45 7.58 -20.34
C ALA A 190 -0.23 9.01 -19.80
N GLN A 191 0.56 9.84 -20.50
CA GLN A 191 0.78 11.23 -20.10
C GLN A 191 -0.49 12.08 -20.22
N GLU A 192 -1.21 11.95 -21.34
CA GLU A 192 -2.46 12.68 -21.55
C GLU A 192 -3.49 12.36 -20.46
N VAL A 193 -3.63 11.08 -20.11
CA VAL A 193 -4.49 10.64 -19.01
C VAL A 193 -4.01 11.17 -17.66
N CYS A 194 -2.70 11.19 -17.42
CA CYS A 194 -2.12 11.75 -16.21
C CYS A 194 -2.49 13.23 -16.06
N ASP A 195 -2.34 14.01 -17.13
CA ASP A 195 -2.66 15.44 -17.14
C ASP A 195 -4.14 15.68 -16.85
N LEU A 196 -5.05 14.87 -17.44
CA LEU A 196 -6.49 14.94 -17.15
C LEU A 196 -6.80 14.65 -15.67
N LEU A 197 -6.17 13.65 -15.07
CA LEU A 197 -6.34 13.33 -13.64
C LEU A 197 -5.85 14.49 -12.76
N VAL A 198 -4.68 15.06 -13.09
CA VAL A 198 -4.11 16.19 -12.35
C VAL A 198 -5.00 17.43 -12.46
N ASN A 199 -5.49 17.75 -13.67
CA ASN A 199 -6.41 18.87 -13.90
C ASN A 199 -7.75 18.69 -13.18
N ALA A 200 -8.19 17.44 -12.99
CA ALA A 200 -9.36 17.12 -12.19
C ALA A 200 -9.15 17.33 -10.68
N GLY A 201 -7.90 17.49 -10.23
CA GLY A 201 -7.52 17.66 -8.83
C GLY A 201 -7.09 16.37 -8.13
N VAL A 202 -6.90 15.27 -8.87
CA VAL A 202 -6.40 14.00 -8.32
C VAL A 202 -4.90 14.16 -8.02
N ARG A 203 -4.53 13.89 -6.76
CA ARG A 203 -3.15 14.08 -6.27
C ARG A 203 -2.36 12.79 -6.10
N CYS A 204 -3.01 11.63 -6.17
CA CYS A 204 -2.38 10.33 -6.00
C CYS A 204 -2.65 9.48 -7.24
N ILE A 205 -1.59 9.08 -7.95
CA ILE A 205 -1.71 8.33 -9.19
C ILE A 205 -0.91 7.03 -9.10
N LEU A 206 -1.56 5.90 -9.42
CA LEU A 206 -0.92 4.61 -9.63
C LEU A 206 -0.83 4.35 -11.13
N SER A 207 0.37 4.29 -11.68
CA SER A 207 0.58 4.04 -13.11
C SER A 207 1.23 2.69 -13.38
N PHE A 208 0.66 1.95 -14.32
CA PHE A 208 1.21 0.72 -14.89
C PHE A 208 1.90 0.97 -16.25
N ALA A 209 1.98 2.23 -16.70
CA ALA A 209 2.77 2.60 -17.86
C ALA A 209 4.27 2.38 -17.58
N ALA A 210 5.01 1.88 -18.56
CA ALA A 210 6.45 1.68 -18.44
C ALA A 210 7.19 3.03 -18.56
N SER A 211 6.63 3.95 -19.34
CA SER A 211 7.17 5.29 -19.52
C SER A 211 7.14 6.13 -18.22
N PRO A 212 8.16 6.97 -17.98
CA PRO A 212 8.09 7.98 -16.93
C PRO A 212 7.04 9.03 -17.31
N LEU A 213 6.27 9.48 -16.32
CA LEU A 213 5.26 10.53 -16.48
C LEU A 213 5.75 11.81 -15.80
N ASP A 214 5.52 12.94 -16.47
CA ASP A 214 5.78 14.27 -15.90
C ASP A 214 4.59 14.69 -15.05
N VAL A 215 4.85 15.05 -13.80
CA VAL A 215 3.81 15.44 -12.84
C VAL A 215 4.27 16.64 -12.00
N PRO A 216 3.35 17.54 -11.62
CA PRO A 216 3.66 18.61 -10.69
C PRO A 216 4.10 18.09 -9.32
N LYS A 217 4.92 18.87 -8.60
CA LYS A 217 5.45 18.51 -7.26
C LYS A 217 4.41 18.17 -6.19
N HIS A 218 3.15 18.56 -6.37
CA HIS A 218 2.07 18.31 -5.42
C HIS A 218 1.32 16.99 -5.71
N VAL A 219 1.70 16.28 -6.77
CA VAL A 219 1.12 15.01 -7.20
C VAL A 219 2.11 13.90 -6.88
N GLU A 220 1.64 12.91 -6.14
CA GLU A 220 2.40 11.69 -5.86
C GLU A 220 2.08 10.65 -6.92
N ILE A 221 3.11 10.13 -7.58
CA ILE A 221 2.97 9.07 -8.57
C ILE A 221 3.72 7.81 -8.15
N ARG A 222 2.98 6.71 -8.05
CA ARG A 222 3.52 5.37 -7.84
C ARG A 222 3.50 4.61 -9.16
N ARG A 223 4.66 4.20 -9.65
CA ARG A 223 4.78 3.38 -10.86
C ARG A 223 4.93 1.90 -10.50
N VAL A 224 4.30 1.04 -11.29
CA VAL A 224 4.42 -0.42 -11.20
C VAL A 224 4.73 -0.97 -12.59
N ASP A 225 6.01 -1.26 -12.84
CA ASP A 225 6.45 -1.95 -14.04
C ASP A 225 6.62 -3.44 -13.73
N LEU A 226 5.62 -4.24 -14.10
CA LEU A 226 5.64 -5.68 -13.84
C LEU A 226 6.81 -6.40 -14.53
N ALA A 227 7.31 -5.90 -15.66
CA ALA A 227 8.44 -6.51 -16.35
C ALA A 227 9.75 -6.27 -15.58
N VAL A 228 9.95 -5.06 -15.06
CA VAL A 228 11.11 -4.74 -14.20
C VAL A 228 11.08 -5.57 -12.91
N GLU A 229 9.90 -5.75 -12.29
CA GLU A 229 9.77 -6.61 -11.11
C GLU A 229 10.17 -8.07 -11.41
N MET A 230 9.80 -8.60 -12.59
CA MET A 230 10.21 -9.94 -13.02
C MET A 230 11.72 -10.04 -13.29
N GLN A 231 12.35 -8.98 -13.84
CA GLN A 231 13.80 -8.93 -14.04
C GLN A 231 14.56 -8.99 -12.71
N VAL A 232 14.08 -8.28 -11.67
CA VAL A 232 14.64 -8.34 -10.32
C VAL A 232 14.55 -9.76 -9.75
N LEU A 233 13.41 -10.44 -9.93
CA LEU A 233 13.26 -11.84 -9.52
C LEU A 233 14.21 -12.78 -10.28
N SER A 234 14.39 -12.56 -11.59
CA SER A 234 15.35 -13.32 -12.40
C SER A 234 16.78 -13.17 -11.88
N PHE A 235 17.17 -11.96 -11.48
CA PHE A 235 18.50 -11.70 -10.90
C PHE A 235 18.70 -12.44 -9.56
N HIS A 236 17.69 -12.44 -8.69
CA HIS A 236 17.75 -13.21 -7.43
C HIS A 236 17.82 -14.71 -7.69
N SER A 237 17.08 -15.22 -8.68
CA SER A 237 17.17 -16.63 -9.07
C SER A 237 18.57 -17.00 -9.55
N ALA A 238 19.19 -16.16 -10.39
CA ALA A 238 20.55 -16.38 -10.88
C ALA A 238 21.58 -16.38 -9.73
N ARG A 239 21.48 -15.41 -8.80
CA ARG A 239 22.39 -15.34 -7.64
C ARG A 239 22.21 -16.50 -6.68
N ASN A 240 20.98 -16.96 -6.45
CA ASN A 240 20.73 -18.11 -5.59
C ASN A 240 21.30 -19.40 -6.22
N ALA A 241 21.22 -19.55 -7.54
CA ALA A 241 21.85 -20.66 -8.27
C ALA A 241 23.38 -20.61 -8.21
N GLU A 242 24.00 -19.43 -8.27
CA GLU A 242 25.45 -19.25 -8.10
C GLU A 242 25.92 -19.41 -6.65
N THR A 243 25.02 -19.29 -5.67
CA THR A 243 25.30 -19.54 -4.24
C THR A 243 25.10 -21.03 -3.88
N GLU A 244 24.48 -21.81 -4.77
CA GLU A 244 24.48 -23.28 -4.71
C GLU A 244 25.60 -23.91 -5.58
N PRO A 245 26.87 -23.86 -5.14
CA PRO A 245 27.81 -24.93 -5.49
C PRO A 245 28.59 -25.38 -4.25
N ALA A 246 28.07 -26.38 -3.53
CA ALA A 246 28.86 -27.36 -2.73
C ALA A 246 28.01 -28.36 -1.91
N ALA A 247 26.76 -28.04 -1.53
CA ALA A 247 26.03 -28.90 -0.58
C ALA A 247 25.37 -30.15 -1.21
N ALA A 248 24.98 -30.09 -2.49
CA ALA A 248 24.31 -31.22 -3.15
C ALA A 248 25.27 -32.30 -3.70
N SER A 249 26.55 -31.99 -3.93
CA SER A 249 27.54 -32.95 -4.43
C SER A 249 28.12 -33.85 -3.31
N ALA A 250 28.18 -33.35 -2.07
CA ALA A 250 28.68 -34.13 -0.92
C ALA A 250 27.74 -35.27 -0.48
N ALA A 251 26.44 -35.18 -0.78
CA ALA A 251 25.46 -36.20 -0.39
C ALA A 251 25.45 -37.44 -1.31
N VAL A 252 25.97 -37.32 -2.55
CA VAL A 252 26.07 -38.45 -3.49
C VAL A 252 27.37 -39.25 -3.29
N GLY A 253 28.47 -38.59 -2.90
CA GLY A 253 29.76 -39.26 -2.65
C GLY A 253 29.84 -40.07 -1.34
N LEU A 254 29.01 -39.77 -0.34
CA LEU A 254 29.06 -40.47 0.95
C LEU A 254 28.23 -41.76 0.99
N ARG A 255 27.36 -42.01 -0.01
CA ARG A 255 26.57 -43.26 -0.10
C ARG A 255 27.31 -44.39 -0.82
N THR A 256 28.36 -44.10 -1.60
CA THR A 256 29.15 -45.13 -2.28
C THR A 256 30.30 -45.68 -1.43
N ALA A 257 30.79 -44.93 -0.43
CA ALA A 257 31.93 -45.35 0.41
C ALA A 257 31.60 -46.28 1.59
N ARG A 258 30.31 -46.53 1.90
CA ARG A 258 29.91 -47.43 3.00
C ARG A 258 29.58 -48.87 2.59
N SER A 259 29.73 -49.24 1.31
CA SER A 259 29.52 -50.64 0.86
C SER A 259 30.81 -51.45 0.67
N ALA A 260 31.99 -50.84 0.87
CA ALA A 260 33.28 -51.47 0.62
C ALA A 260 34.21 -51.45 1.85
N SER A 261 33.80 -52.05 2.97
CA SER A 261 34.72 -52.47 4.04
C SER A 261 34.06 -53.37 5.09
N SER A 262 33.73 -54.60 4.71
CA SER A 262 33.65 -55.69 5.69
C SER A 262 33.81 -57.06 5.00
N GLY A 263 34.97 -57.68 5.20
CA GLY A 263 35.12 -59.13 5.05
C GLY A 263 36.33 -59.59 4.24
N SER A 264 37.53 -59.58 4.84
CA SER A 264 38.61 -60.48 4.41
C SER A 264 39.21 -61.21 5.60
N GLY A 265 39.26 -62.55 5.51
CA GLY A 265 40.01 -63.46 6.38
C GLY A 265 39.12 -64.24 7.36
N SER A 266 39.16 -65.57 7.47
CA SER A 266 40.03 -66.58 6.85
C SER A 266 39.42 -67.99 7.07
N THR A 267 39.70 -68.90 6.12
CA THR A 267 39.91 -70.37 6.26
C THR A 267 39.20 -71.16 7.36
N THR A 268 38.40 -72.19 7.00
CA THR A 268 38.83 -73.62 7.00
C THR A 268 37.69 -74.59 6.65
N ASN A 269 38.11 -75.73 6.09
CA ASN A 269 37.40 -76.94 5.65
C ASN A 269 36.21 -77.45 6.50
N GLY A 270 35.28 -78.12 5.82
CA GLY A 270 34.44 -79.15 6.43
C GLY A 270 33.32 -79.68 5.53
N SER A 271 33.51 -80.89 5.02
CA SER A 271 32.57 -81.71 4.24
C SER A 271 31.18 -81.93 4.85
N VAL A 272 30.32 -82.57 4.02
CA VAL A 272 29.17 -83.46 4.28
C VAL A 272 27.88 -82.86 3.71
N MET A 273 27.51 -83.18 2.47
CA MET A 273 26.75 -84.37 2.01
C MET A 273 25.27 -84.36 2.45
N ALA A 274 24.43 -84.23 1.42
CA ALA A 274 23.00 -84.54 1.22
C ALA A 274 22.34 -85.61 2.13
N PRO A 275 21.00 -85.79 2.10
CA PRO A 275 20.02 -85.33 1.09
C PRO A 275 18.93 -84.35 1.55
#